data_AF-A0A120DF93-F1
#
_entry.id   AF-A0A120DF93-F1
#
_cell.length_a   1.000
_cell.length_b   1.000
_cell.length_c   1.000
_cell.angle_alpha   90.00
_cell.angle_beta   90.00
_cell.angle_gamma   90.00
#
_symmetry.space_group_name_H-M   'P 1'
#
loop_
_entity.id
_entity.type
_entity.pdbx_description
1 polymer ?
#
loop_
_entity_poly.entity_id
_entity_poly.type
_entity_poly.pdbx_seq_one_letter_code
_entity_poly.pdbx_strand_id
1 'polypeptide(L)'
;MFKKENNNFQVGGDNATNYQAAGDIIVNNGINQAELEKYISSLTVPQVCSDDLLINHYVCQDFSSLYEISFRDYRRFPLTNVRFLNNQVTQSLFDIIQSHSLSDRDVIIKSENYRSVEAYCEQFDNVTFPRGTSSPFKYYEVLRDIDTKELEDLSREDGLLKIMLTHNLHQKTCVAKAVGYEHGCWGIPLLEEIITRPLWGAFTAITNVSEDTIVLESIECDYLLNNGFTLLSDTREPKSIKLPPVPIPKDTTLVIPVALVLPQLGPVVSRSRSSYCGEEGERVQVLQHGSISIDYEDTYVYGDSLLINTVNYKKSSKHLIQTVQSLDFDNLLSYDMHWQIGSCPHLFINDGELKYVREVIASCQNVIGTDKYVVPIDIGELIVCELEDETTYFECIYVNGNELFSDIKLEKGEQLVVPVSKGDCVTFIGKYVPYGLPSTERSQSLTRAQVINQFLLTQNA
;
A
#
# COMPACT_ATOMS: atom_id res chain seq x y z
N MET A 1 6.47 20.31 24.31
CA MET A 1 6.09 20.06 25.73
C MET A 1 4.56 20.14 25.82
N PHE A 2 3.87 19.07 25.43
CA PHE A 2 2.40 19.01 25.49
C PHE A 2 1.98 18.47 26.87
N LYS A 3 1.08 19.20 27.53
CA LYS A 3 0.55 18.85 28.85
C LYS A 3 -0.22 17.52 28.76
N LYS A 4 0.18 16.55 29.59
CA LYS A 4 -0.65 15.41 29.98
C LYS A 4 -1.89 15.94 30.70
N GLU A 5 -3.07 15.80 30.10
CA GLU A 5 -4.31 15.75 30.86
C GLU A 5 -4.63 14.28 31.14
N ASN A 6 -4.49 13.89 32.41
CA ASN A 6 -4.92 12.59 32.89
C ASN A 6 -6.46 12.55 32.89
N ASN A 7 -7.06 11.96 31.86
CA ASN A 7 -8.44 11.52 31.94
C ASN A 7 -8.48 10.11 32.54
N ASN A 8 -8.80 10.05 33.83
CA ASN A 8 -9.11 8.82 34.55
C ASN A 8 -10.30 8.11 33.88
N PHE A 9 -10.04 6.97 33.23
CA PHE A 9 -11.09 6.04 32.83
C PHE A 9 -11.43 5.11 34.01
N GLN A 10 -12.70 5.12 34.41
CA GLN A 10 -13.25 4.06 35.25
C GLN A 10 -13.32 2.77 34.44
N VAL A 11 -12.62 1.75 34.93
CA VAL A 11 -12.73 0.37 34.46
C VAL A 11 -14.11 -0.15 34.84
N GLY A 12 -15.03 -0.19 33.87
CA GLY A 12 -16.30 -0.92 33.97
C GLY A 12 -16.06 -2.40 33.69
N GLY A 13 -16.62 -3.27 34.53
CA GLY A 13 -16.29 -4.70 34.63
C GLY A 13 -16.56 -5.56 33.38
N ASP A 14 -16.12 -6.82 33.52
CA ASP A 14 -15.81 -7.87 32.54
C ASP A 14 -16.84 -8.24 31.44
N ASN A 15 -17.83 -7.40 31.12
CA ASN A 15 -18.76 -7.62 30.00
C ASN A 15 -19.23 -6.33 29.29
N ALA A 16 -18.60 -5.17 29.52
CA ALA A 16 -18.94 -3.92 28.83
C ALA A 16 -17.86 -3.55 27.80
N THR A 17 -18.07 -3.87 26.53
CA THR A 17 -17.30 -3.26 25.43
C THR A 17 -17.81 -1.83 25.25
N ASN A 18 -17.02 -0.85 25.68
CA ASN A 18 -17.34 0.57 25.59
C ASN A 18 -17.19 1.09 24.14
N TYR A 19 -18.22 0.89 23.31
CA TYR A 19 -18.32 1.54 22.00
C TYR A 19 -18.75 3.01 22.17
N GLN A 20 -17.82 3.95 22.03
CA GLN A 20 -18.12 5.39 22.02
C GLN A 20 -18.04 5.92 20.58
N ALA A 21 -19.18 6.36 20.03
CA ALA A 21 -19.20 7.20 18.84
C ALA A 21 -18.76 8.62 19.24
N ALA A 22 -17.57 9.04 18.80
CA ALA A 22 -17.11 10.41 19.01
C ALA A 22 -17.78 11.31 17.95
N GLY A 23 -18.38 12.41 18.40
CA GLY A 23 -19.17 13.33 17.58
C GLY A 23 -18.36 14.48 16.98
N ASP A 24 -17.20 14.20 16.39
CA ASP A 24 -16.37 15.25 15.81
C ASP A 24 -16.63 15.35 14.30
N ILE A 25 -17.40 16.38 13.90
CA ILE A 25 -17.56 16.80 12.50
C ILE A 25 -16.29 17.53 12.11
N ILE A 26 -15.51 16.97 11.19
CA ILE A 26 -14.30 17.64 10.69
C ILE A 26 -14.31 17.66 9.16
N VAL A 27 -14.12 18.86 8.61
CA VAL A 27 -14.08 19.19 7.18
C VAL A 27 -12.69 18.86 6.62
N ASN A 28 -12.66 18.22 5.46
CA ASN A 28 -11.48 17.70 4.77
C ASN A 28 -10.95 18.75 3.75
N ASN A 29 -9.63 18.95 3.68
CA ASN A 29 -8.96 20.04 2.94
C ASN A 29 -7.90 19.57 1.92
N GLY A 30 -7.90 18.31 1.49
CA GLY A 30 -6.88 17.79 0.56
C GLY A 30 -7.36 17.50 -0.87
N ILE A 31 -8.65 17.25 -1.06
CA ILE A 31 -9.21 16.75 -2.32
C ILE A 31 -10.30 17.71 -2.83
N ASN A 32 -10.45 17.85 -4.17
CA ASN A 32 -11.67 18.43 -4.73
C ASN A 32 -12.86 17.55 -4.37
N GLN A 33 -13.51 17.92 -3.28
CA GLN A 33 -14.53 17.13 -2.61
C GLN A 33 -15.67 16.73 -3.54
N ALA A 34 -16.09 17.65 -4.42
CA ALA A 34 -17.16 17.38 -5.38
C ALA A 34 -16.76 16.32 -6.43
N GLU A 35 -15.49 16.26 -6.81
CA GLU A 35 -14.99 15.26 -7.75
C GLU A 35 -14.80 13.89 -7.10
N LEU A 36 -14.34 13.85 -5.85
CA LEU A 36 -14.24 12.62 -5.06
C LEU A 36 -15.61 12.01 -4.79
N GLU A 37 -16.57 12.84 -4.35
CA GLU A 37 -17.95 12.40 -4.12
C GLU A 37 -18.58 11.89 -5.42
N LYS A 38 -18.32 12.57 -6.56
CA LYS A 38 -18.75 12.11 -7.89
C LYS A 38 -18.08 10.79 -8.28
N TYR A 39 -16.79 10.63 -7.99
CA TYR A 39 -16.06 9.39 -8.24
C TYR A 39 -16.63 8.24 -7.42
N ILE A 40 -16.75 8.37 -6.10
CA ILE A 40 -17.33 7.34 -5.22
C ILE A 40 -18.77 6.99 -5.62
N SER A 41 -19.57 8.00 -5.98
CA SER A 41 -20.93 7.82 -6.50
C SER A 41 -20.95 7.10 -7.86
N SER A 42 -19.87 7.17 -8.64
CA SER A 42 -19.74 6.45 -9.92
C SER A 42 -19.28 5.00 -9.76
N LEU A 43 -18.56 4.69 -8.67
CA LEU A 43 -18.11 3.34 -8.33
C LEU A 43 -19.25 2.44 -7.84
N THR A 44 -20.37 3.05 -7.47
CA THR A 44 -21.48 2.41 -6.77
C THR A 44 -22.65 2.14 -7.71
N VAL A 45 -22.62 1.02 -8.46
CA VAL A 45 -23.81 0.47 -9.14
C VAL A 45 -23.61 -1.03 -9.40
N PRO A 46 -24.63 -1.92 -9.37
CA PRO A 46 -25.77 -2.08 -8.45
C PRO A 46 -25.68 -3.44 -7.72
N GLN A 47 -25.80 -3.49 -6.40
CA GLN A 47 -26.17 -4.74 -5.71
C GLN A 47 -27.52 -4.56 -5.02
N VAL A 48 -28.28 -5.65 -4.95
CA VAL A 48 -29.68 -5.79 -4.51
C VAL A 48 -29.83 -5.52 -2.99
N CYS A 49 -29.28 -4.41 -2.52
CA CYS A 49 -29.43 -3.91 -1.16
C CYS A 49 -30.54 -2.87 -1.14
N SER A 50 -31.30 -2.81 -0.04
CA SER A 50 -32.32 -1.77 0.18
C SER A 50 -31.77 -0.38 -0.15
N ASP A 51 -32.62 0.47 -0.75
CA ASP A 51 -32.33 1.84 -1.19
C ASP A 51 -31.84 2.82 -0.08
N ASP A 52 -31.55 2.32 1.12
CA ASP A 52 -31.38 3.12 2.33
C ASP A 52 -29.93 3.30 2.77
N LEU A 53 -29.08 2.26 2.64
CA LEU A 53 -27.67 2.33 3.03
C LEU A 53 -26.75 1.94 1.86
N LEU A 54 -25.71 2.74 1.67
CA LEU A 54 -24.55 2.39 0.85
C LEU A 54 -23.43 1.89 1.77
N ILE A 55 -22.95 0.66 1.54
CA ILE A 55 -21.94 0.03 2.40
C ILE A 55 -20.73 -0.36 1.55
N ASN A 56 -19.58 0.23 1.85
CA ASN A 56 -18.31 0.00 1.16
C ASN A 56 -17.19 -0.33 2.15
N HIS A 57 -16.22 -1.11 1.70
CA HIS A 57 -15.00 -1.40 2.45
C HIS A 57 -13.82 -0.59 1.94
N TYR A 58 -13.04 -0.05 2.88
CA TYR A 58 -11.85 0.75 2.63
C TYR A 58 -10.63 0.11 3.27
N VAL A 59 -9.50 0.11 2.57
CA VAL A 59 -8.20 -0.29 3.11
C VAL A 59 -7.23 0.89 3.04
N CYS A 60 -6.77 1.33 4.20
CA CYS A 60 -5.71 2.31 4.35
C CYS A 60 -4.35 1.62 4.27
N GLN A 61 -3.50 2.04 3.35
CA GLN A 61 -2.14 1.49 3.22
C GLN A 61 -1.05 2.39 3.82
N ASP A 62 -1.37 3.67 4.06
CA ASP A 62 -0.45 4.67 4.59
C ASP A 62 -0.47 4.71 6.13
N PHE A 63 0.72 4.60 6.73
CA PHE A 63 0.88 4.67 8.19
C PHE A 63 0.60 6.07 8.74
N SER A 64 0.91 7.14 8.01
CA SER A 64 0.65 8.51 8.48
C SER A 64 -0.86 8.74 8.67
N SER A 65 -1.66 8.24 7.74
CA SER A 65 -3.12 8.27 7.80
C SER A 65 -3.64 7.43 8.96
N LEU A 66 -3.07 6.25 9.21
CA LEU A 66 -3.41 5.43 10.39
C LEU A 66 -3.03 6.12 11.71
N TYR A 67 -1.89 6.82 11.75
CA TYR A 67 -1.50 7.66 12.87
C TYR A 67 -2.56 8.73 13.13
N GLU A 68 -2.92 9.53 12.12
CA GLU A 68 -3.96 10.56 12.22
C GLU A 68 -5.29 10.00 12.74
N ILE A 69 -5.76 8.88 12.15
CA ILE A 69 -6.99 8.19 12.57
C ILE A 69 -6.94 7.77 14.04
N SER A 70 -5.78 7.27 14.51
CA SER A 70 -5.61 6.86 15.91
C SER A 70 -5.73 8.03 16.90
N PHE A 71 -5.40 9.25 16.46
CA PHE A 71 -5.57 10.50 17.22
C PHE A 71 -6.88 11.22 16.93
N ARG A 72 -7.81 10.57 16.21
CA ARG A 72 -9.11 11.13 15.80
C ARG A 72 -9.02 12.34 14.87
N ASP A 73 -7.93 12.41 14.12
CA ASP A 73 -7.80 13.34 13.02
C ASP A 73 -8.24 12.64 11.72
N TYR A 74 -9.39 13.04 11.21
CA TYR A 74 -10.00 12.44 10.02
C TYR A 74 -9.93 13.38 8.81
N ARG A 75 -9.16 14.47 8.91
CA ARG A 75 -9.06 15.49 7.87
C ARG A 75 -8.53 14.98 6.54
N ARG A 76 -7.90 13.81 6.48
CA ARG A 76 -7.40 13.18 5.25
C ARG A 76 -8.15 11.91 4.87
N PHE A 77 -9.14 11.49 5.66
CA PHE A 77 -9.91 10.28 5.34
C PHE A 77 -10.74 10.50 4.06
N PRO A 78 -10.84 9.53 3.13
CA PRO A 78 -11.42 9.76 1.80
C PRO A 78 -12.95 9.94 1.75
N LEU A 79 -13.60 10.20 2.89
CA LEU A 79 -15.05 10.40 3.00
C LEU A 79 -15.37 11.69 3.75
N THR A 80 -16.56 12.22 3.47
CA THR A 80 -17.09 13.45 4.07
C THR A 80 -18.23 13.12 5.03
N ASN A 81 -18.56 14.04 5.95
CA ASN A 81 -19.61 13.85 6.97
C ASN A 81 -19.48 12.53 7.73
N VAL A 82 -18.25 12.17 8.10
CA VAL A 82 -17.94 10.89 8.74
C VAL A 82 -18.15 10.97 10.26
N ARG A 83 -18.68 9.89 10.82
CA ARG A 83 -18.63 9.57 12.24
C ARG A 83 -17.83 8.31 12.41
N PHE A 84 -16.82 8.31 13.27
CA PHE A 84 -16.02 7.14 13.56
C PHE A 84 -16.53 6.40 14.80
N LEU A 85 -16.70 5.08 14.68
CA LEU A 85 -17.00 4.20 15.79
C LEU A 85 -15.70 3.65 16.38
N ASN A 86 -15.35 4.09 17.59
CA ASN A 86 -14.21 3.51 18.30
C ASN A 86 -14.56 2.11 18.82
N ASN A 87 -13.67 1.15 18.56
CA ASN A 87 -13.79 -0.23 19.04
C ASN A 87 -12.40 -0.79 19.42
N GLN A 88 -12.32 -2.10 19.67
CA GLN A 88 -11.07 -2.75 20.03
C GLN A 88 -10.01 -2.73 18.93
N VAL A 89 -10.41 -2.70 17.65
CA VAL A 89 -9.47 -2.52 16.52
C VAL A 89 -8.81 -1.15 16.59
N THR A 90 -9.58 -0.10 16.93
CA THR A 90 -9.03 1.24 17.16
C THR A 90 -8.04 1.26 18.33
N GLN A 91 -8.33 0.50 19.40
CA GLN A 91 -7.42 0.40 20.54
C GLN A 91 -6.12 -0.31 20.15
N SER A 92 -6.20 -1.44 19.43
CA SER A 92 -5.01 -2.14 18.92
C SER A 92 -4.19 -1.26 17.97
N LEU A 93 -4.85 -0.42 17.15
CA LEU A 93 -4.16 0.53 16.30
C LEU A 93 -3.40 1.55 17.15
N PHE A 94 -4.08 2.12 18.14
CA PHE A 94 -3.45 3.07 19.06
C PHE A 94 -2.24 2.46 19.77
N ASP A 95 -2.32 1.20 20.21
CA ASP A 95 -1.21 0.50 20.86
C ASP A 95 0.01 0.32 19.92
N ILE A 96 -0.23 0.05 18.62
CA ILE A 96 0.83 0.04 17.60
C ILE A 96 1.45 1.43 17.44
N ILE A 97 0.60 2.45 17.26
CA ILE A 97 1.06 3.82 17.05
C ILE A 97 1.87 4.33 18.26
N GLN A 98 1.43 4.05 19.48
CA GLN A 98 2.15 4.43 20.71
C GLN A 98 3.48 3.68 20.88
N SER A 99 3.61 2.51 20.26
CA SER A 99 4.85 1.73 20.29
C SER A 99 5.89 2.24 19.30
N HIS A 100 5.51 3.14 18.38
CA HIS A 100 6.39 3.78 17.41
C HIS A 100 6.73 5.21 17.85
N SER A 101 7.95 5.65 17.58
CA SER A 101 8.47 6.94 18.05
C SER A 101 8.08 8.13 17.15
N LEU A 102 7.73 7.86 15.90
CA LEU A 102 7.44 8.86 14.88
C LEU A 102 5.98 8.82 14.44
N SER A 103 5.50 9.91 13.85
CA SER A 103 4.14 10.01 13.28
C SER A 103 3.99 9.39 11.90
N ASP A 104 5.09 8.85 11.37
CA ASP A 104 5.20 8.28 10.04
C ASP A 104 6.17 7.10 10.13
N ARG A 105 5.92 6.07 9.31
CA ARG A 105 6.67 4.82 9.32
C ARG A 105 6.88 4.38 7.89
N ASP A 106 8.13 4.17 7.52
CA ASP A 106 8.47 3.51 6.27
C ASP A 106 8.49 1.98 6.46
N VAL A 107 8.16 1.25 5.41
CA VAL A 107 8.32 -0.21 5.36
C VAL A 107 9.80 -0.58 5.32
N ILE A 108 10.63 0.29 4.74
CA ILE A 108 12.09 0.20 4.71
C ILE A 108 12.65 0.85 5.98
N ILE A 109 13.28 0.07 6.85
CA ILE A 109 13.72 0.56 8.18
C ILE A 109 15.22 0.84 8.25
N LYS A 110 15.99 0.36 7.28
CA LYS A 110 17.44 0.57 7.20
C LYS A 110 17.90 0.47 5.76
N SER A 111 18.92 1.25 5.40
CA SER A 111 19.61 1.16 4.10
C SER A 111 21.12 1.21 4.28
N GLU A 112 21.87 0.40 3.54
CA GLU A 112 23.34 0.33 3.61
C GLU A 112 23.98 0.08 2.23
N ASN A 113 25.10 0.74 1.95
CA ASN A 113 25.74 0.69 0.63
C ASN A 113 26.90 -0.30 0.61
N TYR A 114 27.01 -1.06 -0.47
CA TYR A 114 28.09 -2.00 -0.71
C TYR A 114 28.77 -1.74 -2.06
N ARG A 115 30.05 -2.08 -2.13
CA ARG A 115 30.89 -1.84 -3.33
C ARG A 115 30.55 -2.76 -4.50
N SER A 116 29.98 -3.93 -4.24
CA SER A 116 29.52 -4.89 -5.24
C SER A 116 28.73 -6.04 -4.58
N VAL A 117 28.03 -6.83 -5.40
CA VAL A 117 27.36 -8.07 -4.98
C VAL A 117 28.35 -9.09 -4.40
N GLU A 118 29.55 -9.22 -4.96
CA GLU A 118 30.57 -10.16 -4.45
C GLU A 118 31.02 -9.76 -3.05
N ALA A 119 31.26 -8.47 -2.82
CA ALA A 119 31.65 -7.97 -1.51
C ALA A 119 30.55 -8.17 -0.45
N TYR A 120 29.29 -8.05 -0.86
CA TYR A 120 28.15 -8.32 -0.01
C TYR A 120 28.05 -9.82 0.35
N CYS A 121 28.27 -10.71 -0.62
CA CYS A 121 28.33 -12.16 -0.39
C CYS A 121 29.54 -12.60 0.45
N GLU A 122 30.65 -11.85 0.44
CA GLU A 122 31.80 -12.09 1.35
C GLU A 122 31.46 -11.73 2.81
N GLN A 123 30.53 -10.80 3.02
CA GLN A 123 30.13 -10.34 4.35
C GLN A 123 29.01 -11.18 4.96
N PHE A 124 28.14 -11.75 4.14
CA PHE A 124 26.95 -12.49 4.59
C PHE A 124 26.86 -13.88 3.94
N ASP A 125 26.80 -14.91 4.80
CA ASP A 125 26.80 -16.31 4.35
C ASP A 125 25.42 -16.81 3.86
N ASN A 126 24.33 -16.12 4.22
CA ASN A 126 22.95 -16.54 3.93
C ASN A 126 22.29 -15.72 2.79
N VAL A 127 23.09 -15.25 1.84
CA VAL A 127 22.60 -14.53 0.66
C VAL A 127 21.99 -15.49 -0.34
N THR A 128 20.84 -15.12 -0.88
CA THR A 128 20.11 -15.82 -1.93
C THR A 128 19.84 -14.87 -3.08
N PHE A 129 19.63 -15.43 -4.27
CA PHE A 129 19.32 -14.68 -5.48
C PHE A 129 17.89 -15.02 -5.87
N PRO A 130 17.00 -14.04 -6.11
CA PRO A 130 15.64 -14.33 -6.55
C PRO A 130 15.71 -15.03 -7.90
N ARG A 131 15.33 -16.31 -7.93
CA ARG A 131 15.28 -17.13 -9.15
C ARG A 131 13.83 -17.27 -9.60
N GLY A 132 13.59 -17.04 -10.88
CA GLY A 132 12.28 -17.23 -11.51
C GLY A 132 11.39 -15.98 -11.46
N THR A 133 10.46 -15.94 -12.39
CA THR A 133 9.59 -14.79 -12.68
C THR A 133 8.35 -14.68 -11.80
N SER A 134 8.05 -15.76 -11.06
CA SER A 134 6.98 -15.82 -10.06
C SER A 134 7.38 -15.24 -8.70
N SER A 135 8.67 -14.93 -8.48
CA SER A 135 9.11 -14.32 -7.21
C SER A 135 8.60 -12.87 -7.12
N PRO A 136 7.97 -12.46 -6.00
CA PRO A 136 7.62 -11.05 -5.78
C PRO A 136 8.85 -10.16 -5.60
N PHE A 137 10.04 -10.74 -5.44
CA PHE A 137 11.30 -10.03 -5.21
C PHE A 137 12.20 -9.93 -6.46
N LYS A 138 11.67 -10.17 -7.66
CA LYS A 138 12.45 -10.18 -8.92
C LYS A 138 13.09 -8.85 -9.33
N TYR A 139 12.66 -7.73 -8.73
CA TYR A 139 13.33 -6.44 -8.89
C TYR A 139 14.74 -6.44 -8.28
N TYR A 140 14.93 -7.17 -7.19
CA TYR A 140 16.16 -7.15 -6.41
C TYR A 140 17.17 -8.16 -6.96
N GLU A 141 18.46 -7.86 -6.81
CA GLU A 141 19.56 -8.73 -7.22
C GLU A 141 19.88 -9.79 -6.15
N VAL A 142 19.81 -9.39 -4.88
CA VAL A 142 20.12 -10.26 -3.74
C VAL A 142 19.07 -10.14 -2.65
N LEU A 143 18.93 -11.23 -1.89
CA LEU A 143 18.02 -11.34 -0.76
C LEU A 143 18.74 -12.01 0.40
N ARG A 144 18.49 -11.56 1.62
CA ARG A 144 19.04 -12.20 2.82
C ARG A 144 18.00 -12.20 3.92
N ASP A 145 17.90 -13.33 4.62
CA ASP A 145 17.04 -13.42 5.81
C ASP A 145 17.73 -12.75 7.00
N ILE A 146 16.98 -11.98 7.76
CA ILE A 146 17.48 -11.23 8.92
C ILE A 146 17.48 -12.15 10.14
N ASP A 147 18.60 -12.20 10.88
CA ASP A 147 18.69 -13.01 12.09
C ASP A 147 17.95 -12.38 13.28
N THR A 148 17.65 -13.17 14.30
CA THR A 148 16.88 -12.71 15.47
C THR A 148 17.55 -11.54 16.20
N LYS A 149 18.88 -11.49 16.26
CA LYS A 149 19.61 -10.43 16.97
C LYS A 149 19.52 -9.11 16.20
N GLU A 150 19.67 -9.17 14.88
CA GLU A 150 19.48 -8.02 14.00
C GLU A 150 18.03 -7.51 14.07
N LEU A 151 17.03 -8.41 14.08
CA LEU A 151 15.62 -8.03 14.31
C LEU A 151 15.40 -7.33 15.66
N GLU A 152 16.00 -7.82 16.75
CA GLU A 152 15.89 -7.21 18.08
C GLU A 152 16.47 -5.80 18.10
N ASP A 153 17.61 -5.57 17.45
CA ASP A 153 18.22 -4.25 17.35
C ASP A 153 17.34 -3.29 16.53
N LEU A 154 16.85 -3.75 15.37
CA LEU A 154 15.95 -2.97 14.49
C LEU A 154 14.60 -2.63 15.15
N SER A 155 14.08 -3.52 16.00
CA SER A 155 12.80 -3.31 16.71
C SER A 155 12.82 -2.14 17.70
N ARG A 156 14.00 -1.58 18.00
CA ARG A 156 14.13 -0.39 18.83
C ARG A 156 13.67 0.88 18.11
N GLU A 157 13.69 0.85 16.78
CA GLU A 157 13.35 1.99 15.91
C GLU A 157 11.97 1.81 15.26
N ASP A 158 11.53 0.56 15.06
CA ASP A 158 10.23 0.26 14.47
C ASP A 158 9.22 -0.34 15.46
N GLY A 159 8.11 0.37 15.68
CA GLY A 159 7.09 0.01 16.68
C GLY A 159 6.28 -1.22 16.27
N LEU A 160 6.01 -1.38 14.97
CA LEU A 160 5.31 -2.56 14.46
C LEU A 160 6.19 -3.81 14.58
N LEU A 161 7.46 -3.74 14.20
CA LEU A 161 8.42 -4.83 14.37
C LEU A 161 8.54 -5.23 15.84
N LYS A 162 8.63 -4.27 16.76
CA LYS A 162 8.62 -4.55 18.20
C LYS A 162 7.41 -5.37 18.63
N ILE A 163 6.22 -5.03 18.14
CA ILE A 163 5.00 -5.80 18.43
C ILE A 163 5.05 -7.18 17.77
N MET A 164 5.48 -7.29 16.51
CA MET A 164 5.66 -8.57 15.82
C MET A 164 6.60 -9.51 16.59
N LEU A 165 7.70 -8.99 17.15
CA LEU A 165 8.62 -9.77 17.98
C LEU A 165 8.01 -10.13 19.33
N THR A 166 7.36 -9.19 20.01
CA THR A 166 6.73 -9.40 21.33
C THR A 166 5.68 -10.52 21.29
N HIS A 167 4.94 -10.63 20.19
CA HIS A 167 3.93 -11.67 19.98
C HIS A 167 4.45 -12.88 19.18
N ASN A 168 5.77 -13.03 19.04
CA ASN A 168 6.44 -14.17 18.39
C ASN A 168 6.01 -14.43 16.93
N LEU A 169 5.62 -13.40 16.18
CA LEU A 169 5.23 -13.57 14.77
C LEU A 169 6.40 -14.07 13.90
N HIS A 170 7.63 -13.63 14.22
CA HIS A 170 8.86 -14.06 13.54
C HIS A 170 9.14 -15.57 13.61
N GLN A 171 8.50 -16.30 14.55
CA GLN A 171 8.60 -17.76 14.64
C GLN A 171 7.58 -18.46 13.74
N LYS A 172 6.56 -17.74 13.26
CA LYS A 172 5.50 -18.26 12.39
C LYS A 172 5.75 -17.91 10.93
N THR A 173 6.28 -16.72 10.66
CA THR A 173 6.55 -16.23 9.31
C THR A 173 7.74 -15.27 9.28
N CYS A 174 8.24 -14.96 8.08
CA CYS A 174 9.21 -13.91 7.85
C CYS A 174 8.57 -12.53 8.11
N VAL A 175 9.16 -11.73 9.00
CA VAL A 175 8.66 -10.39 9.37
C VAL A 175 9.50 -9.25 8.79
N ALA A 176 10.73 -9.55 8.37
CA ALA A 176 11.62 -8.63 7.71
C ALA A 176 12.61 -9.37 6.79
N LYS A 177 13.09 -8.70 5.75
CA LYS A 177 14.04 -9.25 4.78
C LYS A 177 14.99 -8.17 4.29
N ALA A 178 16.26 -8.49 4.15
CA ALA A 178 17.22 -7.65 3.44
C ALA A 178 17.06 -7.90 1.94
N VAL A 179 16.92 -6.81 1.19
CA VAL A 179 16.82 -6.80 -0.27
C VAL A 179 17.92 -5.90 -0.81
N GLY A 180 18.62 -6.33 -1.86
CA GLY A 180 19.72 -5.56 -2.44
C GLY A 180 19.53 -5.36 -3.94
N TYR A 181 19.81 -4.15 -4.42
CA TYR A 181 19.70 -3.78 -5.83
C TYR A 181 20.71 -2.68 -6.19
N GLU A 182 21.09 -2.59 -7.47
CA GLU A 182 21.83 -1.47 -8.02
C GLU A 182 20.96 -0.20 -7.98
N HIS A 183 21.41 0.83 -7.25
CA HIS A 183 20.73 2.13 -7.24
C HIS A 183 21.38 3.05 -8.28
N GLY A 184 21.03 2.82 -9.55
CA GLY A 184 21.64 3.45 -10.73
C GLY A 184 21.65 4.98 -10.70
N CYS A 185 20.58 5.60 -10.18
CA CYS A 185 20.48 7.07 -10.03
C CYS A 185 21.62 7.68 -9.22
N TRP A 186 22.14 6.94 -8.23
CA TRP A 186 23.17 7.42 -7.30
C TRP A 186 24.53 6.76 -7.58
N GLY A 187 24.62 5.95 -8.65
CA GLY A 187 25.82 5.19 -8.98
C GLY A 187 26.27 4.26 -7.86
N ILE A 188 25.32 3.75 -7.06
CA ILE A 188 25.60 2.82 -5.96
C ILE A 188 25.52 1.40 -6.54
N PRO A 189 26.63 0.64 -6.56
CA PRO A 189 26.65 -0.70 -7.15
C PRO A 189 25.70 -1.68 -6.47
N LEU A 190 25.53 -1.56 -5.15
CA LEU A 190 24.54 -2.33 -4.41
C LEU A 190 24.08 -1.55 -3.18
N LEU A 191 22.78 -1.28 -3.10
CA LEU A 191 22.10 -0.73 -1.94
C LEU A 191 21.30 -1.86 -1.28
N GLU A 192 21.67 -2.24 -0.06
CA GLU A 192 20.85 -3.10 0.80
C GLU A 192 19.79 -2.24 1.47
N GLU A 193 18.57 -2.76 1.54
CA GLU A 193 17.47 -2.22 2.32
C GLU A 193 16.82 -3.32 3.14
N ILE A 194 16.48 -3.03 4.39
CA ILE A 194 15.72 -3.95 5.23
C ILE A 194 14.25 -3.56 5.18
N ILE A 195 13.46 -4.39 4.50
CA ILE A 195 12.01 -4.23 4.42
C ILE A 195 11.34 -5.02 5.55
N THR A 196 10.22 -4.50 6.04
CA THR A 196 9.36 -5.15 7.04
C THR A 196 7.96 -5.38 6.49
N ARG A 197 7.08 -6.05 7.23
CA ARG A 197 5.67 -6.11 6.85
C ARG A 197 5.02 -4.72 6.95
N PRO A 198 4.18 -4.31 5.98
CA PRO A 198 3.40 -3.09 6.12
C PRO A 198 2.23 -3.31 7.10
N LEU A 199 1.64 -2.21 7.55
CA LEU A 199 0.42 -2.21 8.36
C LEU A 199 -0.70 -1.56 7.56
N TRP A 200 -1.80 -2.29 7.38
CA TRP A 200 -3.00 -1.78 6.75
C TRP A 200 -4.16 -1.70 7.75
N GLY A 201 -4.98 -0.66 7.63
CA GLY A 201 -6.24 -0.56 8.37
C GLY A 201 -7.42 -0.83 7.45
N ALA A 202 -8.24 -1.82 7.77
CA ALA A 202 -9.49 -2.08 7.08
C ALA A 202 -10.66 -1.42 7.81
N PHE A 203 -11.55 -0.79 7.05
CA PHE A 203 -12.70 -0.04 7.55
C PHE A 203 -13.96 -0.37 6.74
N THR A 204 -15.10 -0.48 7.41
CA THR A 204 -16.42 -0.52 6.76
C THR A 204 -17.09 0.82 6.92
N ALA A 205 -17.50 1.43 5.80
CA ALA A 205 -18.23 2.68 5.77
C ALA A 205 -19.70 2.42 5.43
N ILE A 206 -20.60 2.85 6.31
CA ILE A 206 -22.06 2.73 6.17
C ILE A 206 -22.63 4.13 5.99
N THR A 207 -23.05 4.46 4.77
CA THR A 207 -23.59 5.78 4.40
C THR A 207 -25.10 5.71 4.30
N ASN A 208 -25.81 6.62 4.95
CA ASN A 208 -27.25 6.76 4.75
C ASN A 208 -27.53 7.52 3.45
N VAL A 209 -28.08 6.82 2.46
CA VAL A 209 -28.47 7.40 1.16
C VAL A 209 -29.97 7.67 1.07
N SER A 210 -30.73 7.33 2.11
CA SER A 210 -32.16 7.61 2.20
C SER A 210 -32.46 9.07 2.58
N GLU A 211 -33.65 9.54 2.26
CA GLU A 211 -34.14 10.86 2.69
C GLU A 211 -34.44 10.93 4.20
N ASP A 212 -34.61 9.79 4.89
CA ASP A 212 -34.94 9.74 6.31
C ASP A 212 -33.66 9.61 7.16
N THR A 213 -33.74 10.05 8.42
CA THR A 213 -32.69 9.71 9.40
C THR A 213 -32.80 8.24 9.82
N ILE A 214 -31.68 7.53 9.78
CA ILE A 214 -31.57 6.11 10.16
C ILE A 214 -30.88 6.00 11.52
N VAL A 215 -31.30 5.06 12.37
CA VAL A 215 -30.56 4.71 13.59
C VAL A 215 -30.04 3.29 13.45
N LEU A 216 -28.71 3.11 13.46
CA LEU A 216 -28.12 1.76 13.47
C LEU A 216 -28.25 1.17 14.88
N GLU A 217 -28.73 -0.07 14.98
CA GLU A 217 -29.02 -0.73 16.25
C GLU A 217 -27.98 -1.79 16.60
N SER A 218 -27.59 -2.60 15.61
CA SER A 218 -26.55 -3.61 15.76
C SER A 218 -25.94 -4.01 14.43
N ILE A 219 -24.80 -4.68 14.52
CA ILE A 219 -24.18 -5.41 13.42
C ILE A 219 -24.09 -6.88 13.79
N GLU A 220 -24.31 -7.76 12.83
CA GLU A 220 -23.92 -9.16 12.94
C GLU A 220 -22.62 -9.34 12.16
N CYS A 221 -21.62 -9.93 12.81
CA CYS A 221 -20.30 -10.12 12.22
C CYS A 221 -19.70 -11.46 12.60
N ASP A 222 -18.79 -11.95 11.76
CA ASP A 222 -17.84 -12.98 12.19
C ASP A 222 -16.69 -12.30 12.94
N TYR A 223 -16.59 -12.61 14.22
CA TYR A 223 -15.72 -11.92 15.17
C TYR A 223 -14.54 -12.79 15.58
N LEU A 224 -13.36 -12.18 15.60
CA LEU A 224 -12.14 -12.73 16.17
C LEU A 224 -11.75 -11.90 17.39
N LEU A 225 -11.73 -12.52 18.56
CA LEU A 225 -11.16 -11.95 19.78
C LEU A 225 -9.70 -12.41 19.87
N ASN A 226 -8.75 -11.49 19.78
CA ASN A 226 -7.34 -11.86 19.87
C ASN A 226 -6.50 -10.69 20.42
N ASN A 227 -5.41 -11.02 21.10
CA ASN A 227 -4.43 -10.07 21.60
C ASN A 227 -3.05 -10.25 20.94
N GLY A 228 -3.00 -10.85 19.75
CA GLY A 228 -1.77 -11.12 19.01
C GLY A 228 -2.04 -11.25 17.52
N PHE A 229 -1.27 -12.10 16.85
CA PHE A 229 -1.38 -12.33 15.40
C PHE A 229 -2.04 -13.68 15.08
N THR A 230 -3.02 -13.62 14.19
CA THR A 230 -3.80 -14.73 13.62
C THR A 230 -3.83 -14.61 12.11
N LEU A 231 -3.96 -15.73 11.39
CA LEU A 231 -4.05 -15.68 9.94
C LEU A 231 -5.38 -15.04 9.53
N LEU A 232 -5.39 -14.34 8.39
CA LEU A 232 -6.60 -13.74 7.84
C LEU A 232 -7.67 -14.81 7.54
N SER A 233 -7.22 -16.00 7.13
CA SER A 233 -8.04 -17.18 6.82
C SER A 233 -8.57 -17.93 8.06
N ASP A 234 -8.14 -17.57 9.27
CA ASP A 234 -8.58 -18.24 10.49
C ASP A 234 -10.10 -18.11 10.71
N THR A 235 -10.69 -19.16 11.28
CA THR A 235 -12.13 -19.20 11.57
C THR A 235 -12.53 -18.18 12.61
N ARG A 236 -13.72 -17.60 12.42
CA ARG A 236 -14.30 -16.56 13.28
C ARG A 236 -15.65 -17.01 13.81
N GLU A 237 -16.02 -16.51 14.98
CA GLU A 237 -17.28 -16.88 15.63
C GLU A 237 -18.35 -15.82 15.34
N PRO A 238 -19.59 -16.22 14.99
CA PRO A 238 -20.66 -15.27 14.75
C PRO A 238 -20.99 -14.51 16.03
N LYS A 239 -21.12 -13.18 15.93
CA LYS A 239 -21.38 -12.30 17.05
C LYS A 239 -22.30 -11.15 16.65
N SER A 240 -23.27 -10.88 17.52
CA SER A 240 -24.10 -9.67 17.46
C SER A 240 -23.47 -8.57 18.32
N ILE A 241 -23.20 -7.42 17.74
CA ILE A 241 -22.65 -6.25 18.44
C ILE A 241 -23.66 -5.13 18.38
N LYS A 242 -24.12 -4.71 19.57
CA LYS A 242 -25.00 -3.55 19.70
C LYS A 242 -24.23 -2.27 19.43
N LEU A 243 -24.78 -1.43 18.57
CA LEU A 243 -24.24 -0.12 18.28
C LEU A 243 -24.89 0.93 19.20
N PRO A 244 -24.17 2.03 19.51
CA PRO A 244 -24.81 3.14 20.18
C PRO A 244 -25.93 3.70 19.28
N PRO A 245 -27.10 4.07 19.84
CA PRO A 245 -28.27 4.51 19.07
C PRO A 245 -28.05 5.93 18.55
N VAL A 246 -27.19 6.06 17.55
CA VAL A 246 -26.77 7.33 16.98
C VAL A 246 -27.58 7.57 15.70
N PRO A 247 -28.34 8.68 15.59
CA PRO A 247 -29.06 9.01 14.38
C PRO A 247 -28.08 9.42 13.28
N ILE A 248 -28.16 8.77 12.12
CA ILE A 248 -27.38 9.03 10.91
C ILE A 248 -28.30 9.77 9.92
N PRO A 249 -28.18 11.10 9.77
CA PRO A 249 -28.88 11.85 8.74
C PRO A 249 -28.50 11.38 7.33
N LYS A 250 -29.26 11.83 6.33
CA LYS A 250 -28.89 11.67 4.92
C LYS A 250 -27.45 12.15 4.68
N ASP A 251 -26.72 11.45 3.81
CA ASP A 251 -25.35 11.72 3.38
C ASP A 251 -24.33 11.76 4.54
N THR A 252 -24.66 11.13 5.68
CA THR A 252 -23.74 10.92 6.80
C THR A 252 -23.25 9.47 6.77
N THR A 253 -21.95 9.30 7.00
CA THR A 253 -21.31 7.98 7.00
C THR A 253 -20.85 7.59 8.40
N LEU A 254 -21.20 6.39 8.85
CA LEU A 254 -20.54 5.76 9.99
C LEU A 254 -19.38 4.90 9.48
N VAL A 255 -18.17 5.16 9.96
CA VAL A 255 -16.99 4.35 9.68
C VAL A 255 -16.66 3.48 10.89
N ILE A 256 -16.53 2.19 10.64
CA ILE A 256 -16.22 1.16 11.63
C ILE A 256 -14.86 0.55 11.25
N PRO A 257 -13.81 0.69 12.07
CA PRO A 257 -12.57 -0.07 11.90
C PRO A 257 -12.84 -1.56 12.10
N VAL A 258 -12.44 -2.41 11.15
CA VAL A 258 -12.81 -3.84 11.15
C VAL A 258 -11.63 -4.79 11.28
N ALA A 259 -10.43 -4.39 10.87
CA ALA A 259 -9.22 -5.19 11.08
C ALA A 259 -7.95 -4.35 10.91
N LEU A 260 -6.87 -4.79 11.57
CA LEU A 260 -5.50 -4.37 11.26
C LEU A 260 -4.82 -5.51 10.55
N VAL A 261 -4.48 -5.30 9.29
CA VAL A 261 -4.00 -6.34 8.38
C VAL A 261 -2.50 -6.14 8.14
N LEU A 262 -1.74 -7.22 8.25
CA LEU A 262 -0.33 -7.30 7.90
C LEU A 262 -0.22 -8.25 6.71
N PRO A 263 -0.21 -7.75 5.46
CA PRO A 263 -0.08 -8.59 4.28
C PRO A 263 1.29 -9.28 4.22
N GLN A 264 1.46 -10.14 3.22
CA GLN A 264 2.72 -10.82 2.94
C GLN A 264 3.90 -9.83 2.84
N LEU A 265 5.09 -10.29 3.22
CA LEU A 265 6.30 -9.47 3.14
C LEU A 265 6.69 -9.20 1.67
N GLY A 266 6.99 -7.95 1.35
CA GLY A 266 7.48 -7.54 0.03
C GLY A 266 6.44 -6.86 -0.85
N PRO A 267 6.71 -6.73 -2.16
CA PRO A 267 5.83 -6.05 -3.09
C PRO A 267 4.47 -6.75 -3.20
N VAL A 268 3.39 -5.98 -3.02
CA VAL A 268 2.02 -6.45 -3.25
C VAL A 268 1.51 -5.88 -4.57
N VAL A 269 0.95 -6.75 -5.39
CA VAL A 269 0.43 -6.41 -6.72
C VAL A 269 -1.00 -5.89 -6.58
N SER A 270 -1.32 -4.76 -7.21
CA SER A 270 -2.66 -4.21 -7.22
C SER A 270 -3.12 -3.86 -8.63
N ARG A 271 -4.37 -4.21 -8.96
CA ARG A 271 -4.99 -3.88 -10.25
C ARG A 271 -6.03 -2.80 -10.03
N SER A 272 -5.77 -1.62 -10.58
CA SER A 272 -6.72 -0.52 -10.60
C SER A 272 -7.77 -0.75 -11.68
N ARG A 273 -9.05 -0.73 -11.31
CA ARG A 273 -10.17 -0.59 -12.27
C ARG A 273 -10.42 0.88 -12.55
N SER A 274 -10.26 1.70 -11.53
CA SER A 274 -10.28 3.15 -11.61
C SER A 274 -9.56 3.73 -10.40
N SER A 275 -9.08 4.96 -10.55
CA SER A 275 -8.47 5.70 -9.45
C SER A 275 -8.85 7.17 -9.55
N TYR A 276 -8.88 7.81 -8.38
CA TYR A 276 -8.92 9.24 -8.22
C TYR A 276 -7.64 9.68 -7.51
N CYS A 277 -7.00 10.70 -8.04
CA CYS A 277 -5.72 11.22 -7.58
C CYS A 277 -5.90 12.68 -7.16
N GLY A 278 -5.60 12.98 -5.90
CA GLY A 278 -5.48 14.33 -5.38
C GLY A 278 -4.03 14.67 -5.10
N GLU A 279 -3.58 15.85 -5.52
CA GLU A 279 -2.22 16.32 -5.28
C GLU A 279 -2.14 17.18 -4.00
N GLU A 280 -1.23 16.85 -3.09
CA GLU A 280 -0.87 17.66 -1.91
C GLU A 280 0.64 17.91 -1.89
N GLY A 281 1.12 18.79 -2.76
CA GLY A 281 2.55 19.13 -2.87
C GLY A 281 3.38 17.95 -3.38
N GLU A 282 4.29 17.43 -2.56
CA GLU A 282 5.16 16.28 -2.88
C GLU A 282 4.50 14.92 -2.61
N ARG A 283 3.33 14.92 -1.94
CA ARG A 283 2.53 13.72 -1.68
C ARG A 283 1.31 13.70 -2.58
N VAL A 284 0.90 12.49 -2.93
CA VAL A 284 -0.28 12.22 -3.73
C VAL A 284 -1.20 11.33 -2.91
N GLN A 285 -2.46 11.76 -2.78
CA GLN A 285 -3.51 10.94 -2.22
C GLN A 285 -4.23 10.20 -3.34
N VAL A 286 -4.19 8.88 -3.31
CA VAL A 286 -4.86 8.03 -4.28
C VAL A 286 -5.99 7.26 -3.61
N LEU A 287 -7.19 7.40 -4.14
CA LEU A 287 -8.30 6.48 -3.89
C LEU A 287 -8.46 5.59 -5.11
N GLN A 288 -8.30 4.28 -4.93
CA GLN A 288 -8.34 3.29 -6.00
C GLN A 288 -9.44 2.28 -5.75
N HIS A 289 -10.24 1.99 -6.78
CA HIS A 289 -11.13 0.85 -6.81
C HIS A 289 -10.49 -0.27 -7.62
N GLY A 290 -10.36 -1.45 -7.04
CA GLY A 290 -9.75 -2.56 -7.73
C GLY A 290 -9.53 -3.78 -6.86
N SER A 291 -8.48 -4.53 -7.22
CA SER A 291 -8.04 -5.70 -6.49
C SER A 291 -6.62 -5.54 -5.97
N ILE A 292 -6.32 -6.17 -4.85
CA ILE A 292 -5.00 -6.30 -4.26
C ILE A 292 -4.73 -7.80 -4.08
N SER A 293 -3.67 -8.30 -4.70
CA SER A 293 -3.30 -9.72 -4.65
C SER A 293 -2.62 -10.04 -3.32
N ILE A 294 -3.39 -10.49 -2.34
CA ILE A 294 -2.87 -10.93 -1.04
C ILE A 294 -2.68 -12.45 -1.00
N ASP A 295 -1.68 -12.91 -0.25
CA ASP A 295 -1.54 -14.31 0.10
C ASP A 295 -2.26 -14.55 1.43
N TYR A 296 -3.42 -15.20 1.39
CA TYR A 296 -4.23 -15.44 2.59
C TYR A 296 -3.54 -16.35 3.62
N GLU A 297 -2.59 -17.19 3.19
CA GLU A 297 -1.82 -18.08 4.07
C GLU A 297 -0.59 -17.39 4.67
N ASP A 298 -0.24 -16.19 4.18
CA ASP A 298 0.84 -15.36 4.71
C ASP A 298 0.37 -13.92 5.02
N THR A 299 -0.93 -13.72 5.21
CA THR A 299 -1.53 -12.45 5.64
C THR A 299 -2.09 -12.61 7.03
N TYR A 300 -1.69 -11.71 7.93
CA TYR A 300 -2.05 -11.76 9.34
C TYR A 300 -2.98 -10.62 9.71
N VAL A 301 -3.72 -10.83 10.79
CA VAL A 301 -4.52 -9.82 11.47
C VAL A 301 -3.94 -9.65 12.87
N TYR A 302 -3.78 -8.40 13.31
CA TYR A 302 -3.38 -8.07 14.68
C TYR A 302 -4.57 -7.61 15.52
N GLY A 303 -4.71 -8.20 16.70
CA GLY A 303 -5.78 -7.86 17.63
C GLY A 303 -7.13 -8.40 17.17
N ASP A 304 -8.20 -7.69 17.53
CA ASP A 304 -9.56 -8.05 17.17
C ASP A 304 -9.85 -7.87 15.67
N SER A 305 -10.79 -8.63 15.14
CA SER A 305 -11.32 -8.43 13.79
C SER A 305 -12.81 -8.69 13.70
N LEU A 306 -13.48 -7.90 12.86
CA LEU A 306 -14.93 -7.89 12.70
C LEU A 306 -15.27 -7.96 11.21
N LEU A 307 -15.66 -9.12 10.70
CA LEU A 307 -16.19 -9.22 9.34
C LEU A 307 -17.69 -9.01 9.38
N ILE A 308 -18.15 -7.79 9.04
CA ILE A 308 -19.57 -7.42 9.13
C ILE A 308 -20.36 -8.11 8.02
N ASN A 309 -21.37 -8.87 8.43
CA ASN A 309 -22.24 -9.64 7.55
C ASN A 309 -23.60 -8.96 7.34
N THR A 310 -24.14 -8.34 8.39
CA THR A 310 -25.41 -7.62 8.31
C THR A 310 -25.42 -6.39 9.23
N VAL A 311 -26.24 -5.41 8.85
CA VAL A 311 -26.54 -4.21 9.64
C VAL A 311 -28.03 -4.20 9.95
N ASN A 312 -28.37 -4.12 11.23
CA ASN A 312 -29.73 -3.94 11.71
C ASN A 312 -29.94 -2.47 12.04
N TYR A 313 -31.00 -1.87 11.49
CA TYR A 313 -31.27 -0.44 11.63
C TYR A 313 -32.75 -0.12 11.71
N LYS A 314 -33.04 1.08 12.20
CA LYS A 314 -34.39 1.60 12.33
C LYS A 314 -34.59 2.82 11.43
N LYS A 315 -35.64 2.77 10.62
CA LYS A 315 -36.10 3.88 9.76
C LYS A 315 -37.59 4.08 9.96
N SER A 316 -38.02 5.29 10.31
CA SER A 316 -39.45 5.61 10.47
C SER A 316 -40.21 4.60 11.35
N SER A 317 -39.58 4.20 12.46
CA SER A 317 -40.06 3.20 13.42
C SER A 317 -40.12 1.74 12.97
N LYS A 318 -39.66 1.42 11.74
CA LYS A 318 -39.52 0.04 11.25
C LYS A 318 -38.10 -0.46 11.47
N HIS A 319 -37.98 -1.71 11.90
CA HIS A 319 -36.69 -2.42 11.95
C HIS A 319 -36.43 -3.04 10.58
N LEU A 320 -35.25 -2.79 10.05
CA LEU A 320 -34.78 -3.22 8.74
C LEU A 320 -33.41 -3.88 8.90
N ILE A 321 -33.09 -4.75 7.95
CA ILE A 321 -31.85 -5.51 7.91
C ILE A 321 -31.27 -5.37 6.52
N GLN A 322 -29.99 -5.05 6.43
CA GLN A 322 -29.25 -5.02 5.17
C GLN A 322 -28.03 -5.93 5.27
N THR A 323 -27.89 -6.83 4.29
CA THR A 323 -26.70 -7.67 4.15
C THR A 323 -25.52 -6.83 3.66
N VAL A 324 -24.34 -7.13 4.16
CA VAL A 324 -23.08 -6.49 3.79
C VAL A 324 -22.27 -7.49 2.96
N GLN A 325 -21.74 -7.04 1.82
CA GLN A 325 -20.75 -7.83 1.09
C GLN A 325 -19.54 -8.04 2.00
N SER A 326 -18.97 -9.24 2.06
CA SER A 326 -17.76 -9.50 2.82
C SER A 326 -16.59 -8.62 2.38
N LEU A 327 -15.65 -8.35 3.29
CA LEU A 327 -14.39 -7.69 2.94
C LEU A 327 -13.64 -8.58 1.93
N ASP A 328 -13.48 -8.08 0.72
CA ASP A 328 -12.94 -8.81 -0.41
C ASP A 328 -11.80 -8.01 -1.06
N PHE A 329 -10.59 -8.57 -1.01
CA PHE A 329 -9.42 -7.95 -1.61
C PHE A 329 -9.42 -7.97 -3.14
N ASP A 330 -10.34 -8.71 -3.78
CA ASP A 330 -10.54 -8.66 -5.23
C ASP A 330 -11.46 -7.51 -5.68
N ASN A 331 -12.14 -6.86 -4.73
CA ASN A 331 -13.07 -5.77 -5.00
C ASN A 331 -13.22 -4.84 -3.79
N LEU A 332 -12.28 -3.92 -3.62
CA LEU A 332 -12.30 -2.93 -2.53
C LEU A 332 -11.88 -1.54 -2.98
N LEU A 333 -12.09 -0.58 -2.08
CA LEU A 333 -11.51 0.75 -2.18
C LEU A 333 -10.24 0.80 -1.34
N SER A 334 -9.08 1.01 -1.96
CA SER A 334 -7.85 1.28 -1.24
C SER A 334 -7.60 2.77 -1.27
N TYR A 335 -7.18 3.32 -0.13
CA TYR A 335 -6.68 4.68 -0.09
C TYR A 335 -5.27 4.69 0.49
N ASP A 336 -4.44 5.47 -0.17
CA ASP A 336 -3.03 5.57 0.11
C ASP A 336 -2.57 7.01 -0.07
N MET A 337 -1.54 7.40 0.67
CA MET A 337 -0.85 8.66 0.52
C MET A 337 0.62 8.35 0.34
N HIS A 338 1.09 8.39 -0.90
CA HIS A 338 2.49 8.13 -1.21
C HIS A 338 3.17 9.40 -1.70
N TRP A 339 4.49 9.38 -1.60
CA TRP A 339 5.35 10.37 -2.22
C TRP A 339 5.36 10.15 -3.73
N GLN A 340 5.39 11.24 -4.50
CA GLN A 340 5.62 11.13 -5.94
C GLN A 340 6.94 10.41 -6.22
N ILE A 341 6.93 9.55 -7.23
CA ILE A 341 8.05 8.69 -7.60
C ILE A 341 8.50 9.05 -9.00
N GLY A 342 9.79 9.33 -9.16
CA GLY A 342 10.43 9.46 -10.46
C GLY A 342 11.87 8.96 -10.37
N SER A 343 12.25 8.02 -11.23
CA SER A 343 13.52 7.31 -11.09
C SER A 343 14.18 6.83 -12.37
N CYS A 344 13.51 6.92 -13.54
CA CYS A 344 13.96 6.62 -14.91
C CYS A 344 13.10 5.57 -15.64
N PRO A 345 13.15 5.58 -16.99
CA PRO A 345 12.54 4.54 -17.80
C PRO A 345 13.19 3.17 -17.52
N HIS A 346 12.36 2.13 -17.50
CA HIS A 346 12.72 0.76 -17.15
C HIS A 346 13.01 -0.09 -18.38
N LEU A 347 14.10 -0.84 -18.36
CA LEU A 347 14.51 -1.77 -19.42
C LEU A 347 14.09 -3.20 -19.08
N PHE A 348 13.45 -3.84 -20.06
CA PHE A 348 13.04 -5.24 -20.03
C PHE A 348 13.58 -6.00 -21.24
N ILE A 349 13.72 -7.31 -21.07
CA ILE A 349 14.07 -8.26 -22.14
C ILE A 349 13.03 -9.36 -22.23
N ASN A 350 12.82 -9.89 -23.43
CA ASN A 350 11.96 -11.04 -23.66
C ASN A 350 12.77 -12.19 -24.27
N ASP A 351 13.02 -13.24 -23.48
CA ASP A 351 13.75 -14.45 -23.90
C ASP A 351 12.84 -15.70 -23.89
N GLY A 352 11.54 -15.49 -24.12
CA GLY A 352 10.47 -16.47 -23.91
C GLY A 352 9.60 -16.11 -22.72
N GLU A 353 10.11 -15.23 -21.85
CA GLU A 353 9.36 -14.57 -20.79
C GLU A 353 9.89 -13.15 -20.57
N LEU A 354 9.00 -12.20 -20.26
CA LEU A 354 9.39 -10.82 -19.98
C LEU A 354 10.12 -10.72 -18.62
N LYS A 355 11.31 -10.12 -18.62
CA LYS A 355 12.18 -9.97 -17.45
C LYS A 355 12.67 -8.54 -17.29
N TYR A 356 12.65 -8.04 -16.06
CA TYR A 356 13.25 -6.77 -15.71
C TYR A 356 14.78 -6.87 -15.77
N VAL A 357 15.44 -5.82 -16.23
CA VAL A 357 16.92 -5.74 -16.30
C VAL A 357 17.45 -4.65 -15.39
N ARG A 358 17.13 -3.38 -15.70
CA ARG A 358 17.60 -2.19 -14.99
C ARG A 358 16.87 -0.95 -15.46
N GLU A 359 17.11 0.19 -14.82
CA GLU A 359 16.75 1.51 -15.30
C GLU A 359 17.73 1.98 -16.40
N VAL A 360 17.23 2.65 -17.44
CA VAL A 360 18.02 3.28 -18.49
C VAL A 360 18.05 4.80 -18.30
N ILE A 361 19.16 5.45 -18.67
CA ILE A 361 19.40 6.89 -18.41
C ILE A 361 19.20 7.32 -16.94
N ALA A 362 19.47 6.38 -16.02
CA ALA A 362 19.33 6.49 -14.55
C ALA A 362 19.79 7.83 -13.93
N SER A 363 20.86 8.42 -14.45
CA SER A 363 21.50 9.64 -13.92
C SER A 363 21.10 10.92 -14.67
N CYS A 364 20.13 10.85 -15.58
CA CYS A 364 19.79 11.91 -16.54
C CYS A 364 18.53 12.69 -16.15
N GLN A 365 18.31 12.95 -14.87
CA GLN A 365 17.16 13.70 -14.40
C GLN A 365 17.25 15.16 -14.87
N ASN A 366 16.26 15.63 -15.62
CA ASN A 366 16.22 16.98 -16.18
C ASN A 366 17.40 17.39 -17.09
N VAL A 367 18.34 16.49 -17.35
CA VAL A 367 19.60 16.75 -18.07
C VAL A 367 19.81 15.66 -19.10
N ILE A 368 20.13 16.04 -20.33
CA ILE A 368 20.44 15.07 -21.39
C ILE A 368 21.74 14.36 -21.05
N GLY A 369 21.71 13.05 -21.01
CA GLY A 369 22.87 12.21 -20.83
C GLY A 369 22.88 11.03 -21.79
N THR A 370 23.79 10.10 -21.56
CA THR A 370 24.00 8.95 -22.42
C THR A 370 24.17 7.70 -21.57
N ASP A 371 23.47 6.64 -21.95
CA ASP A 371 23.54 5.34 -21.31
C ASP A 371 23.73 4.25 -22.38
N LYS A 372 24.42 3.16 -22.01
CA LYS A 372 24.75 2.06 -22.91
C LYS A 372 24.37 0.72 -22.30
N TYR A 373 23.81 -0.13 -23.13
CA TYR A 373 23.50 -1.50 -22.78
C TYR A 373 24.03 -2.45 -23.85
N VAL A 374 24.71 -3.52 -23.42
CA VAL A 374 25.19 -4.57 -24.32
C VAL A 374 24.30 -5.79 -24.13
N VAL A 375 23.69 -6.23 -25.22
CA VAL A 375 22.73 -7.33 -25.21
C VAL A 375 23.46 -8.66 -24.95
N PRO A 376 23.29 -9.31 -23.77
CA PRO A 376 24.17 -10.40 -23.36
C PRO A 376 23.76 -11.76 -23.96
N ILE A 377 22.48 -11.90 -24.29
CA ILE A 377 21.85 -13.13 -24.78
C ILE A 377 21.15 -12.88 -26.11
N ASP A 378 20.79 -13.95 -26.80
CA ASP A 378 20.07 -13.81 -28.08
C ASP A 378 18.59 -13.56 -27.82
N ILE A 379 18.20 -12.30 -27.99
CA ILE A 379 16.83 -11.78 -27.84
C ILE A 379 16.52 -10.94 -29.08
N GLY A 380 15.26 -10.95 -29.51
CA GLY A 380 14.85 -10.19 -30.71
C GLY A 380 14.59 -8.71 -30.44
N GLU A 381 14.31 -8.35 -29.18
CA GLU A 381 13.92 -6.98 -28.81
C GLU A 381 14.26 -6.65 -27.35
N LEU A 382 14.53 -5.38 -27.11
CA LEU A 382 14.48 -4.72 -25.81
C LEU A 382 13.17 -3.95 -25.70
N ILE A 383 12.60 -3.90 -24.51
CA ILE A 383 11.41 -3.11 -24.22
C ILE A 383 11.80 -2.06 -23.18
N VAL A 384 11.60 -0.79 -23.51
CA VAL A 384 11.82 0.35 -22.62
C VAL A 384 10.47 0.94 -22.26
N CYS A 385 10.17 1.04 -20.97
CA CYS A 385 8.87 1.51 -20.47
C CYS A 385 9.03 2.68 -19.54
N GLU A 386 8.15 3.66 -19.66
CA GLU A 386 7.93 4.66 -18.62
C GLU A 386 6.83 4.16 -17.69
N LEU A 387 7.14 3.86 -16.42
CA LEU A 387 6.18 3.26 -15.50
C LEU A 387 5.82 4.19 -14.33
N GLU A 388 6.60 5.24 -14.09
CA GLU A 388 6.49 6.09 -12.90
C GLU A 388 5.86 7.45 -13.23
N ASP A 389 5.78 8.35 -12.24
CA ASP A 389 5.16 9.66 -12.39
C ASP A 389 6.11 10.66 -13.07
N GLU A 390 6.50 10.33 -14.31
CA GLU A 390 7.45 11.11 -15.09
C GLU A 390 7.23 11.00 -16.61
N THR A 391 7.91 11.86 -17.37
CA THR A 391 8.02 11.78 -18.82
C THR A 391 9.46 11.58 -19.24
N THR A 392 9.67 10.57 -20.08
CA THR A 392 10.96 10.28 -20.70
C THR A 392 11.05 10.88 -22.10
N TYR A 393 12.20 11.49 -22.40
CA TYR A 393 12.54 12.06 -23.70
C TYR A 393 13.83 11.44 -24.21
N PHE A 394 13.75 10.64 -25.28
CA PHE A 394 14.93 10.19 -26.01
C PHE A 394 15.16 11.12 -27.20
N GLU A 395 16.31 11.80 -27.21
CA GLU A 395 16.76 12.54 -28.39
C GLU A 395 17.10 11.57 -29.51
N CYS A 396 17.81 10.49 -29.17
CA CYS A 396 18.17 9.45 -30.12
C CYS A 396 18.50 8.13 -29.42
N ILE A 397 18.26 7.03 -30.15
CA ILE A 397 18.65 5.67 -29.75
C ILE A 397 19.44 5.06 -30.90
N TYR A 398 20.65 4.60 -30.60
CA TYR A 398 21.53 3.94 -31.57
C TYR A 398 21.65 2.45 -31.28
N VAL A 399 21.69 1.63 -32.32
CA VAL A 399 22.08 0.22 -32.27
C VAL A 399 23.35 0.03 -33.09
N ASN A 400 24.43 -0.39 -32.44
CA ASN A 400 25.76 -0.53 -33.06
C ASN A 400 26.24 0.74 -33.78
N GLY A 401 25.87 1.91 -33.24
CA GLY A 401 26.22 3.22 -33.79
C GLY A 401 25.32 3.72 -34.93
N ASN A 402 24.32 2.94 -35.37
CA ASN A 402 23.31 3.40 -36.33
C ASN A 402 22.09 3.94 -35.59
N GLU A 403 21.66 5.16 -35.93
CA GLU A 403 20.45 5.75 -35.36
C GLU A 403 19.22 4.96 -35.78
N LEU A 404 18.41 4.58 -34.81
CA LEU A 404 17.20 3.80 -35.04
C LEU A 404 15.94 4.60 -34.72
N PHE A 405 15.98 5.38 -33.64
CA PHE A 405 14.90 6.26 -33.21
C PHE A 405 15.44 7.64 -32.88
N SER A 406 14.63 8.66 -33.11
CA SER A 406 14.90 10.04 -32.71
C SER A 406 13.61 10.72 -32.26
N ASP A 407 13.77 11.70 -31.37
CA ASP A 407 12.69 12.54 -30.81
C ASP A 407 11.51 11.74 -30.23
N ILE A 408 11.80 10.67 -29.48
CA ILE A 408 10.77 9.86 -28.82
C ILE A 408 10.41 10.47 -27.48
N LYS A 409 9.11 10.60 -27.24
CA LYS A 409 8.53 10.91 -25.94
C LYS A 409 7.80 9.67 -25.43
N LEU A 410 8.05 9.29 -24.18
CA LEU A 410 7.28 8.28 -23.45
C LEU A 410 6.63 8.91 -22.24
N GLU A 411 5.31 8.83 -22.17
CA GLU A 411 4.51 9.15 -20.99
C GLU A 411 4.29 7.91 -20.12
N LYS A 412 3.88 8.10 -18.86
CA LYS A 412 3.55 7.00 -17.93
C LYS A 412 2.63 5.96 -18.57
N GLY A 413 3.09 4.71 -18.58
CA GLY A 413 2.41 3.56 -19.15
C GLY A 413 2.75 3.28 -20.62
N GLU A 414 3.52 4.14 -21.28
CA GLU A 414 3.97 3.93 -22.66
C GLU A 414 5.26 3.10 -22.72
N GLN A 415 5.43 2.40 -23.85
CA GLN A 415 6.58 1.54 -24.10
C GLN A 415 7.16 1.74 -25.50
N LEU A 416 8.46 1.57 -25.61
CA LEU A 416 9.23 1.55 -26.85
C LEU A 416 9.90 0.19 -27.03
N VAL A 417 9.77 -0.39 -28.23
CA VAL A 417 10.40 -1.65 -28.59
C VAL A 417 11.62 -1.38 -29.48
N VAL A 418 12.80 -1.83 -29.03
CA VAL A 418 14.07 -1.66 -29.74
C VAL A 418 14.53 -3.03 -30.28
N PRO A 419 14.48 -3.28 -31.59
CA PRO A 419 14.98 -4.51 -32.17
C PRO A 419 16.49 -4.64 -31.99
N VAL A 420 16.93 -5.82 -31.53
CA VAL A 420 18.33 -6.10 -31.22
C VAL A 420 18.70 -7.55 -31.53
N SER A 421 19.98 -7.87 -31.42
CA SER A 421 20.54 -9.22 -31.45
C SER A 421 21.64 -9.36 -30.40
N LYS A 422 22.04 -10.60 -30.11
CA LYS A 422 23.12 -10.86 -29.16
C LYS A 422 24.40 -10.07 -29.51
N GLY A 423 24.94 -9.37 -28.52
CA GLY A 423 26.16 -8.57 -28.63
C GLY A 423 25.95 -7.16 -29.16
N ASP A 424 24.73 -6.80 -29.56
CA ASP A 424 24.42 -5.42 -29.96
C ASP A 424 24.68 -4.46 -28.80
N CYS A 425 25.30 -3.32 -29.12
CA CYS A 425 25.45 -2.21 -28.20
C CYS A 425 24.40 -1.15 -28.51
N VAL A 426 23.44 -1.02 -27.60
CA VAL A 426 22.37 -0.04 -27.65
C VAL A 426 22.81 1.18 -26.85
N THR A 427 22.76 2.37 -27.46
CA THR A 427 23.08 3.65 -26.80
C THR A 427 21.82 4.50 -26.75
N PHE A 428 21.40 4.86 -25.54
CA PHE A 428 20.28 5.76 -25.28
C PHE A 428 20.83 7.16 -24.99
N ILE A 429 20.32 8.18 -25.69
CA ILE A 429 20.62 9.58 -25.41
C ILE A 429 19.31 10.30 -25.12
N GLY A 430 19.20 10.87 -23.93
CA GLY A 430 17.94 11.43 -23.47
C GLY A 430 17.97 11.91 -22.03
N LYS A 431 16.78 12.24 -21.53
CA LYS A 431 16.52 12.67 -20.15
C LYS A 431 15.13 12.23 -19.73
N TYR A 432 14.88 12.25 -18.42
CA TYR A 432 13.55 12.10 -17.86
C TYR A 432 13.19 13.30 -16.98
N VAL A 433 11.90 13.57 -16.86
CA VAL A 433 11.35 14.72 -16.14
C VAL A 433 10.19 14.24 -15.26
N PRO A 434 10.39 14.12 -13.94
CA PRO A 434 9.32 13.84 -12.99
C PRO A 434 8.21 14.89 -13.01
N TYR A 435 6.96 14.46 -12.77
CA TYR A 435 5.79 15.34 -12.72
C TYR A 435 5.85 16.32 -11.54
N GLY A 436 6.53 15.95 -10.46
CA GLY A 436 6.87 16.85 -9.35
C GLY A 436 8.20 16.47 -8.71
N LEU A 437 8.49 17.04 -7.55
CA LEU A 437 9.76 16.81 -6.86
C LEU A 437 9.73 15.43 -6.18
N PRO A 438 10.57 14.47 -6.59
CA PRO A 438 10.66 13.19 -5.90
C PRO A 438 11.24 13.42 -4.50
N SER A 439 10.76 12.64 -3.52
CA SER A 439 11.31 12.71 -2.17
C SER A 439 12.78 12.27 -2.18
N THR A 440 13.68 13.12 -1.69
CA THR A 440 15.09 12.75 -1.50
C THR A 440 15.36 12.10 -0.14
N GLU A 441 14.37 12.05 0.74
CA GLU A 441 14.52 11.60 2.12
C GLU A 441 14.11 10.14 2.34
N ARG A 442 13.41 9.51 1.38
CA ARG A 442 12.91 8.14 1.50
C ARG A 442 13.25 7.29 0.30
N SER A 443 13.58 6.03 0.57
CA SER A 443 13.71 5.06 -0.50
C SER A 443 12.34 4.69 -1.06
N GLN A 444 12.30 4.44 -2.37
CA GLN A 444 11.09 4.09 -3.12
C GLN A 444 11.22 2.70 -3.78
N SER A 445 12.22 1.90 -3.37
CA SER A 445 12.52 0.59 -3.98
C SER A 445 11.33 -0.38 -3.93
N LEU A 446 10.58 -0.39 -2.82
CA LEU A 446 9.44 -1.28 -2.65
C LEU A 446 8.34 -0.92 -3.63
N THR A 447 8.06 0.37 -3.81
CA THR A 447 7.05 0.85 -4.76
C THR A 447 7.50 0.61 -6.20
N ARG A 448 8.78 0.83 -6.52
CA ARG A 448 9.37 0.44 -7.82
C ARG A 448 9.16 -1.04 -8.11
N ALA A 449 9.50 -1.89 -7.15
CA ALA A 449 9.31 -3.33 -7.27
C ALA A 449 7.82 -3.70 -7.47
N GLN A 450 6.89 -3.00 -6.83
CA GLN A 450 5.44 -3.19 -7.03
C GLN A 450 5.02 -2.84 -8.46
N VAL A 451 5.42 -1.67 -8.97
CA VAL A 451 5.07 -1.20 -10.32
C VAL A 451 5.66 -2.12 -11.40
N ILE A 452 6.92 -2.53 -11.23
CA ILE A 452 7.58 -3.49 -12.14
C ILE A 452 6.88 -4.85 -12.10
N ASN A 453 6.54 -5.36 -10.91
CA ASN A 453 5.81 -6.61 -10.78
C ASN A 453 4.44 -6.56 -11.44
N GLN A 454 3.73 -5.43 -11.30
CA GLN A 454 2.44 -5.20 -11.93
C GLN A 454 2.55 -5.19 -13.45
N PHE A 455 3.54 -4.49 -14.02
CA PHE A 455 3.77 -4.47 -15.46
C PHE A 455 4.04 -5.88 -16.02
N LEU A 456 4.94 -6.63 -15.38
CA LEU A 456 5.28 -7.99 -15.79
C LEU A 456 4.06 -8.94 -15.75
N LEU A 457 3.18 -8.80 -14.75
CA LEU A 457 1.97 -9.62 -14.65
C LEU A 457 0.94 -9.26 -15.72
N THR A 458 0.83 -8.00 -16.11
CA THR A 458 -0.10 -7.58 -17.16
C THR A 458 0.35 -8.06 -18.54
N GLN A 459 1.65 -8.06 -18.82
CA GLN A 459 2.20 -8.46 -20.14
C GLN A 459 2.26 -9.98 -20.34
N ASN A 460 2.30 -10.77 -19.27
CA ASN A 460 2.33 -12.24 -19.33
C ASN A 460 0.92 -12.88 -19.26
N ALA A 461 -0.14 -12.10 -19.06
CA ALA A 461 -1.54 -12.54 -19.02
C ALA A 461 -2.17 -12.54 -20.42
#